data_AF-A0A0P6VAF3-F1
#
_entry.id   AF-A0A0P6VAF3-F1
#
_cell.length_a   1.000
_cell.length_b   1.000
_cell.length_c   1.000
_cell.angle_alpha   90.00
_cell.angle_beta   90.00
_cell.angle_gamma   90.00
#
_symmetry.space_group_name_H-M   'P 1'
#
loop_
_entity.id
_entity.type
_entity.pdbx_description
1 polymer ?
#
loop_
_entity_poly.entity_id
_entity_poly.type
_entity_poly.pdbx_seq_one_letter_code
_entity_poly.pdbx_strand_id
1 'polypeptide(L)'
;MSDSPKFRYAALARRVVEAHAAQLLRDLQIINERTVRELGPLPHGGLPVQPKRKPKRAPWDQPVQELPALDDNAHTAPRVPMPERKDPAMSKPMPPSIENGLPAPPVPQKLRELLKDYPELIQRLQDVLDNYIRKPNRLMPFDGAIWALEGRLGSFISEAREELEAAYASGDTAAIEKAEKKDFAVGCSRLNMGPMADLAAYFEGAQGHE
;
A
#
# COMPACT_ATOMS: atom_id res chain seq x y z
N MET A 1 32.35 0.00 35.15
CA MET A 1 31.78 1.01 34.24
C MET A 1 31.48 0.29 32.93
N SER A 2 30.27 -0.26 32.80
CA SER A 2 29.89 -1.11 31.67
C SER A 2 29.22 -0.26 30.58
N ASP A 3 29.94 0.02 29.50
CA ASP A 3 29.37 0.62 28.29
C ASP A 3 28.45 -0.41 27.62
N SER A 4 27.14 -0.24 27.80
CA SER A 4 26.15 -1.16 27.22
C SER A 4 26.10 -1.00 25.69
N PRO A 5 26.09 -2.10 24.90
CA PRO A 5 26.07 -2.08 23.44
C PRO A 5 24.98 -1.18 22.83
N LYS A 6 23.83 -1.08 23.52
CA LYS A 6 22.69 -0.24 23.10
C LYS A 6 23.05 1.24 22.93
N PHE A 7 23.97 1.77 23.74
CA PHE A 7 24.42 3.16 23.62
C PHE A 7 25.28 3.41 22.38
N ARG A 8 26.04 2.41 21.92
CA ARG A 8 26.88 2.52 20.72
C ARG A 8 26.04 2.58 19.45
N TYR A 9 24.97 1.79 19.39
CA TYR A 9 24.00 1.83 18.29
C TYR A 9 23.22 3.14 18.24
N ALA A 10 22.77 3.65 19.40
CA ALA A 10 22.09 4.94 19.48
C ALA A 10 23.00 6.10 19.02
N ALA A 11 24.29 6.09 19.38
CA ALA A 11 25.25 7.09 18.96
C ALA A 11 25.54 7.03 17.45
N LEU A 12 25.64 5.82 16.87
CA LEU A 12 25.78 5.62 15.42
C LEU A 12 24.54 6.11 14.66
N ALA A 13 23.34 5.78 15.12
CA ALA A 13 22.10 6.22 14.48
C ALA A 13 22.00 7.75 14.45
N ARG A 14 22.34 8.44 15.55
CA ARG A 14 22.41 9.91 15.59
C ARG A 14 23.40 10.48 14.57
N ARG A 15 24.61 9.91 14.49
CA ARG A 15 25.62 10.34 13.52
C ARG A 15 25.20 10.14 12.06
N VAL A 16 24.47 9.06 11.76
CA VAL A 16 23.94 8.80 10.40
C VAL A 16 22.88 9.83 10.04
N VAL A 17 21.95 10.14 10.96
CA VAL A 17 20.93 11.18 10.75
C VAL A 17 21.57 12.55 10.59
N GLU A 18 22.56 12.89 11.42
CA GLU A 18 23.32 14.14 11.31
C GLU A 18 24.08 14.23 9.98
N ALA A 19 24.71 13.15 9.54
CA ALA A 19 25.40 13.10 8.25
C ALA A 19 24.44 13.28 7.06
N HIS A 20 23.26 12.65 7.12
CA HIS A 20 22.23 12.80 6.10
C HIS A 20 21.67 14.23 6.06
N ALA A 21 21.39 14.83 7.23
CA ALA A 21 20.97 16.22 7.31
C ALA A 21 22.03 17.18 6.75
N ALA A 22 23.31 16.94 7.06
CA ALA A 22 24.41 17.72 6.50
C ALA A 22 24.54 17.56 4.99
N GLN A 23 24.28 16.37 4.45
CA GLN A 23 24.25 16.14 3.01
C GLN A 23 23.12 16.91 2.33
N LEU A 24 21.90 16.86 2.88
CA LEU A 24 20.77 17.63 2.37
C LEU A 24 21.05 19.13 2.35
N LEU A 25 21.69 19.66 3.40
CA LEU A 25 22.07 21.07 3.46
C LEU A 25 23.09 21.45 2.38
N ARG A 26 24.08 20.58 2.10
CA ARG A 26 25.02 20.78 1.00
C ARG A 26 24.33 20.78 -0.36
N ASP A 27 23.47 19.80 -0.61
CA ASP A 27 22.77 19.69 -1.89
C ASP A 27 21.82 20.87 -2.12
N LEU A 28 21.10 21.30 -1.08
CA LEU A 28 20.28 22.51 -1.12
C LEU A 28 21.11 23.75 -1.41
N GLN A 29 22.30 23.88 -0.83
CA GLN A 29 23.19 25.00 -1.08
C GLN A 29 23.69 25.01 -2.54
N ILE A 30 24.10 23.86 -3.08
CA ILE A 30 24.54 23.73 -4.48
C ILE A 30 23.41 24.12 -5.43
N ILE A 31 22.18 23.65 -5.16
CA ILE A 31 20.99 23.97 -5.97
C ILE A 31 20.70 25.48 -5.91
N ASN A 32 20.72 26.07 -4.73
CA ASN A 32 20.49 27.51 -4.57
C ASN A 32 21.57 28.34 -5.27
N GLU A 33 22.84 27.99 -5.13
CA GLU A 33 23.95 28.67 -5.82
C GLU A 33 23.79 28.60 -7.34
N ARG A 34 23.43 27.43 -7.87
CA ARG A 34 23.15 27.25 -9.30
C ARG A 34 21.95 28.09 -9.75
N THR A 35 20.87 28.10 -8.96
CA THR A 35 19.66 28.87 -9.26
C THR A 35 19.96 30.36 -9.31
N VAL A 36 20.77 30.88 -8.38
CA VAL A 36 21.19 32.29 -8.37
C VAL A 36 22.09 32.61 -9.57
N ARG A 37 22.97 31.70 -9.99
CA ARG A 37 23.80 31.89 -11.19
C ARG A 37 22.97 31.92 -12.48
N GLU A 38 21.96 31.07 -12.60
CA GLU A 38 21.15 30.94 -13.82
C GLU A 38 20.02 31.99 -13.88
N LEU A 39 19.35 32.28 -12.76
CA LEU A 39 18.15 33.12 -12.70
C LEU A 39 18.38 34.48 -12.02
N GLY A 40 19.54 34.69 -11.42
CA GLY A 40 19.85 35.89 -10.63
C GLY A 40 19.37 35.81 -9.17
N PRO A 41 19.73 36.79 -8.33
CA PRO A 41 19.33 36.84 -6.93
C PRO A 41 17.82 37.10 -6.80
N LEU A 42 17.23 36.59 -5.72
CA LEU A 42 15.82 36.86 -5.41
C LEU A 42 15.63 38.36 -5.14
N PRO A 43 14.62 39.02 -5.73
CA PRO A 43 14.30 40.40 -5.40
C PRO A 43 13.95 40.52 -3.91
N HIS A 44 14.28 41.66 -3.29
CA HIS A 44 14.12 41.89 -1.85
C HIS A 44 12.66 41.77 -1.34
N GLY A 45 11.66 41.78 -2.23
CA GLY A 45 10.25 41.54 -1.92
C GLY A 45 9.76 40.10 -2.19
N GLY A 46 10.64 39.17 -2.55
CA GLY A 46 10.28 37.82 -3.00
C GLY A 46 9.66 37.80 -4.40
N LEU A 47 9.34 36.61 -4.90
CA LEU A 47 8.64 36.48 -6.18
C LEU A 47 7.20 37.01 -6.04
N PRO A 48 6.66 37.71 -7.05
CA PRO A 48 5.28 38.20 -7.02
C PRO A 48 4.31 37.02 -6.94
N VAL A 49 3.72 36.81 -5.76
CA VAL A 49 2.69 35.80 -5.54
C VAL A 49 1.37 36.35 -6.08
N GLN A 50 0.96 35.84 -7.25
CA GLN A 50 -0.38 36.12 -7.75
C GLN A 50 -1.41 35.31 -6.93
N PRO A 51 -2.46 35.94 -6.38
CA PRO A 51 -3.49 35.22 -5.64
C PRO A 51 -4.17 34.21 -6.58
N LYS A 52 -4.05 32.93 -6.24
CA LYS A 52 -4.63 31.82 -7.02
C LYS A 52 -6.15 32.01 -7.07
N ARG A 53 -6.69 32.26 -8.27
CA ARG A 53 -8.15 32.40 -8.47
C ARG A 53 -8.82 31.11 -8.00
N LYS A 54 -9.91 31.25 -7.22
CA LYS A 54 -10.71 30.10 -6.79
C LYS A 54 -11.20 29.34 -8.04
N PRO A 55 -11.13 28.01 -8.04
CA PRO A 55 -11.70 27.23 -9.14
C PRO A 55 -13.18 27.53 -9.28
N LYS A 56 -13.68 27.53 -10.52
CA LYS A 56 -15.13 27.67 -10.79
C LYS A 56 -15.87 26.54 -10.07
N ARG A 57 -17.00 26.86 -9.45
CA ARG A 57 -17.87 25.89 -8.79
C ARG A 57 -18.29 24.80 -9.79
N ALA A 58 -18.27 23.55 -9.36
CA ALA A 58 -18.60 22.43 -10.23
C ALA A 58 -20.08 22.46 -10.66
N PRO A 59 -20.42 22.07 -11.90
CA PRO A 59 -21.79 22.20 -12.44
C PRO A 59 -22.88 21.41 -11.69
N TRP A 60 -22.51 20.34 -10.99
CA TRP A 60 -23.43 19.48 -10.23
C TRP A 60 -23.73 19.97 -8.81
N ASP A 61 -23.15 21.10 -8.42
CA ASP A 61 -23.30 21.72 -7.10
C ASP A 61 -24.46 22.74 -7.09
N GLN A 62 -25.52 22.43 -7.84
CA GLN A 62 -26.77 23.21 -7.85
C GLN A 62 -27.60 22.80 -6.63
N PRO A 63 -28.13 23.75 -5.84
CA PRO A 63 -29.09 23.41 -4.80
C PRO A 63 -30.30 22.77 -5.47
N VAL A 64 -30.65 21.56 -5.03
CA VAL A 64 -31.86 20.86 -5.43
C VAL A 64 -33.02 21.81 -5.14
N GLN A 65 -33.70 22.27 -6.19
CA GLN A 65 -34.91 23.07 -6.05
C GLN A 65 -35.95 22.20 -5.35
N GLU A 66 -36.45 22.68 -4.21
CA GLU A 66 -37.55 22.05 -3.48
C GLU A 66 -38.76 21.90 -4.41
N LEU A 67 -39.20 20.64 -4.58
CA LEU A 67 -40.42 20.30 -5.29
C LEU A 67 -41.63 20.86 -4.53
N PRO A 68 -42.62 21.49 -5.19
CA PRO A 68 -43.84 21.92 -4.51
C PRO A 68 -44.65 20.67 -4.13
N ALA A 69 -45.16 20.68 -2.90
CA ALA A 69 -46.07 19.66 -2.38
C ALA A 69 -47.27 19.50 -3.32
N LEU A 70 -47.51 18.28 -3.79
CA LEU A 70 -48.67 17.93 -4.60
C LEU A 70 -49.66 17.13 -3.74
N ASP A 71 -50.89 17.62 -3.73
CA ASP A 71 -52.00 17.29 -2.85
C ASP A 71 -52.44 15.81 -2.78
N ASP A 72 -53.01 15.48 -1.63
CA ASP A 72 -53.77 14.29 -1.29
C ASP A 72 -55.09 14.17 -2.10
N ASN A 73 -55.16 13.32 -3.13
CA ASN A 73 -56.29 12.40 -3.31
C ASN A 73 -56.16 11.42 -4.50
N ALA A 74 -56.69 10.22 -4.24
CA ALA A 74 -57.27 9.28 -5.19
C ALA A 74 -56.36 8.55 -6.21
N HIS A 75 -56.01 7.34 -5.82
CA HIS A 75 -56.28 6.10 -6.57
C HIS A 75 -56.05 6.11 -8.09
N THR A 76 -54.95 5.48 -8.53
CA THR A 76 -54.97 4.23 -9.33
C THR A 76 -53.59 4.06 -9.96
N ALA A 77 -52.83 3.09 -9.47
CA ALA A 77 -51.57 2.68 -10.06
C ALA A 77 -51.83 1.95 -11.40
N PRO A 78 -51.14 2.31 -12.50
CA PRO A 78 -50.94 1.36 -13.58
C PRO A 78 -49.85 0.38 -13.13
N ARG A 79 -50.26 -0.83 -12.72
CA ARG A 79 -49.37 -1.98 -12.58
C ARG A 79 -48.73 -2.25 -13.94
N VAL A 80 -47.43 -1.96 -14.07
CA VAL A 80 -46.60 -2.57 -15.11
C VAL A 80 -46.32 -4.01 -14.67
N PRO A 81 -46.53 -5.03 -15.51
CA PRO A 81 -46.18 -6.41 -15.14
C PRO A 81 -44.66 -6.54 -15.11
N MET A 82 -44.10 -6.80 -13.94
CA MET A 82 -42.74 -7.30 -13.80
C MET A 82 -42.68 -8.72 -14.39
N PRO A 83 -41.72 -9.06 -15.26
CA PRO A 83 -41.48 -10.45 -15.58
C PRO A 83 -40.92 -11.16 -14.35
N GLU A 84 -41.56 -12.28 -13.99
CA GLU A 84 -41.15 -13.20 -12.93
C GLU A 84 -39.65 -13.52 -13.04
N ARG A 85 -38.86 -13.04 -12.07
CA ARG A 85 -37.56 -13.65 -11.78
C ARG A 85 -37.85 -14.92 -10.99
N LYS A 86 -37.90 -16.01 -11.73
CA LYS A 86 -37.86 -17.37 -11.22
C LYS A 86 -36.59 -17.52 -10.37
N ASP A 87 -36.75 -17.66 -9.07
CA ASP A 87 -35.69 -18.16 -8.22
C ASP A 87 -35.38 -19.61 -8.63
N PRO A 88 -34.09 -19.98 -8.71
CA PRO A 88 -33.73 -21.31 -8.27
C PRO A 88 -32.67 -21.22 -7.17
N ALA A 89 -33.07 -21.79 -6.04
CA ALA A 89 -32.26 -22.16 -4.91
C ALA A 89 -30.87 -22.72 -5.28
N MET A 90 -29.88 -22.26 -4.52
CA MET A 90 -28.80 -23.03 -3.90
C MET A 90 -28.52 -24.42 -4.49
N SER A 91 -27.32 -24.58 -5.07
CA SER A 91 -26.33 -25.61 -4.72
C SER A 91 -25.58 -26.16 -5.93
N LYS A 92 -24.32 -25.72 -6.07
CA LYS A 92 -23.14 -26.60 -6.15
C LYS A 92 -21.87 -25.75 -6.03
N PRO A 93 -20.90 -26.10 -5.17
CA PRO A 93 -19.57 -25.54 -5.27
C PRO A 93 -18.96 -26.08 -6.57
N MET A 94 -18.72 -25.20 -7.53
CA MET A 94 -17.99 -25.58 -8.73
C MET A 94 -16.55 -25.89 -8.31
N PRO A 95 -15.99 -27.05 -8.67
CA PRO A 95 -14.61 -27.39 -8.35
C PRO A 95 -13.67 -26.34 -8.96
N PRO A 96 -12.47 -26.13 -8.39
CA PRO A 96 -11.51 -25.21 -8.99
C PRO A 96 -11.08 -25.81 -10.33
N SER A 97 -11.62 -25.27 -11.44
CA SER A 97 -11.04 -25.48 -12.75
C SER A 97 -9.64 -24.87 -12.72
N ILE A 98 -8.68 -25.76 -12.52
CA ILE A 98 -7.27 -25.57 -12.84
C ILE A 98 -7.23 -25.45 -14.37
N GLU A 99 -7.39 -24.25 -14.90
CA GLU A 99 -7.16 -23.98 -16.32
C GLU A 99 -6.36 -22.70 -16.44
N ASN A 100 -5.10 -22.84 -16.06
CA ASN A 100 -3.91 -22.18 -16.60
C ASN A 100 -2.75 -22.91 -15.91
N GLY A 101 -2.10 -23.83 -16.63
CA GLY A 101 -1.05 -24.73 -16.10
C GLY A 101 0.24 -24.03 -15.67
N LEU A 102 0.19 -22.76 -15.31
CA LEU A 102 1.30 -22.02 -14.75
C LEU A 102 1.25 -22.16 -13.22
N PRO A 103 2.33 -22.65 -12.57
CA PRO A 103 2.41 -22.66 -11.12
C PRO A 103 2.18 -21.24 -10.59
N ALA A 104 1.54 -21.10 -9.43
CA ALA A 104 1.34 -19.77 -8.87
C ALA A 104 2.68 -19.03 -8.72
N PRO A 105 2.70 -17.70 -8.92
CA PRO A 105 3.94 -16.96 -8.84
C PRO A 105 4.53 -17.15 -7.44
N PRO A 106 5.78 -17.63 -7.33
CA PRO A 106 6.39 -17.81 -6.03
C PRO A 106 6.60 -16.46 -5.37
N VAL A 107 6.46 -16.41 -4.03
CA VAL A 107 6.86 -15.21 -3.27
C VAL A 107 8.31 -14.83 -3.65
N PRO A 108 8.57 -13.56 -4.01
CA PRO A 108 9.88 -13.08 -4.43
C PRO A 108 10.99 -13.47 -3.46
N GLN A 109 12.13 -13.92 -4.00
CA GLN A 109 13.25 -14.44 -3.20
C GLN A 109 13.69 -13.48 -2.09
N LYS A 110 13.71 -12.18 -2.38
CA LYS A 110 14.12 -11.16 -1.41
C LYS A 110 13.21 -11.12 -0.18
N LEU A 111 11.91 -11.26 -0.36
CA LEU A 111 10.95 -11.31 0.76
C LEU A 111 11.11 -12.61 1.57
N ARG A 112 11.38 -13.73 0.90
CA ARG A 112 11.66 -15.01 1.58
C ARG A 112 12.90 -14.93 2.46
N GLU A 113 13.95 -14.25 2.01
CA GLU A 113 15.17 -14.04 2.79
C GLU A 113 14.93 -13.15 4.03
N LEU A 114 14.17 -12.07 3.86
CA LEU A 114 13.87 -11.12 4.95
C LEU A 114 12.90 -11.71 5.98
N LEU A 115 11.99 -12.60 5.56
CA LEU A 115 10.97 -13.22 6.41
C LEU A 115 11.28 -14.69 6.74
N LYS A 116 12.51 -15.16 6.54
CA LYS A 116 12.88 -16.58 6.72
C LYS A 116 12.56 -17.13 8.12
N ASP A 117 12.60 -16.26 9.13
CA ASP A 117 12.33 -16.61 10.53
C ASP A 117 10.83 -16.63 10.85
N TYR A 118 9.98 -16.24 9.88
CA TYR A 118 8.52 -16.11 9.97
C TYR A 118 7.83 -16.79 8.77
N PRO A 119 7.92 -18.12 8.64
CA PRO A 119 7.37 -18.86 7.50
C PRO A 119 5.85 -18.69 7.34
N GLU A 120 5.13 -18.44 8.42
CA GLU A 120 3.68 -18.15 8.41
C GLU A 120 3.34 -16.87 7.64
N LEU A 121 4.23 -15.87 7.66
CA LEU A 121 4.05 -14.63 6.90
C LEU A 121 4.31 -14.88 5.42
N ILE A 122 5.32 -15.69 5.10
CA ILE A 122 5.61 -16.11 3.72
C ILE A 122 4.40 -16.85 3.13
N GLN A 123 3.81 -17.78 3.88
CA GLN A 123 2.62 -18.51 3.40
C GLN A 123 1.46 -17.57 3.13
N ARG A 124 1.18 -16.64 4.04
CA ARG A 124 0.11 -15.64 3.86
C ARG A 124 0.37 -14.71 2.67
N LEU A 125 1.62 -14.44 2.31
CA LEU A 125 1.95 -13.70 1.08
C LEU A 125 1.72 -14.56 -0.17
N GLN A 126 2.05 -15.85 -0.12
CA GLN A 126 1.74 -16.79 -1.19
C GLN A 126 0.22 -16.86 -1.43
N ASP A 127 -0.58 -16.96 -0.36
CA ASP A 127 -2.04 -16.99 -0.46
C ASP A 127 -2.60 -15.72 -1.14
N VAL A 128 -1.98 -14.55 -0.92
CA VAL A 128 -2.38 -13.29 -1.58
C VAL A 128 -2.08 -13.35 -3.08
N LEU A 129 -0.91 -13.86 -3.46
CA LEU A 129 -0.54 -14.04 -4.86
C LEU A 129 -1.44 -15.07 -5.55
N ASP A 130 -1.70 -16.20 -4.91
CA ASP A 130 -2.59 -17.26 -5.39
C ASP A 130 -4.04 -16.76 -5.60
N ASN A 131 -4.49 -15.84 -4.76
CA ASN A 131 -5.79 -15.20 -4.92
C ASN A 131 -5.77 -14.13 -6.03
N TYR A 132 -4.68 -13.38 -6.14
CA TYR A 132 -4.53 -12.33 -7.15
C TYR A 132 -4.55 -12.89 -8.57
N ILE A 133 -3.89 -14.03 -8.82
CA ILE A 133 -3.89 -14.67 -10.16
C ILE A 133 -5.27 -15.14 -10.63
N ARG A 134 -6.25 -15.30 -9.73
CA ARG A 134 -7.63 -15.64 -10.11
C ARG A 134 -8.35 -14.46 -10.77
N LYS A 135 -7.99 -13.23 -10.39
CA LYS A 135 -8.56 -11.98 -10.92
C LYS A 135 -7.47 -10.91 -10.99
N PRO A 136 -6.50 -11.07 -11.90
CA PRO A 136 -5.40 -10.13 -12.01
C PRO A 136 -5.89 -8.81 -12.60
N ASN A 137 -5.15 -7.73 -12.32
CA ASN A 137 -5.34 -6.48 -13.02
C ASN A 137 -4.96 -6.66 -14.49
N ARG A 138 -5.93 -6.48 -15.41
CA ARG A 138 -5.75 -6.73 -16.84
C ARG A 138 -4.79 -5.76 -17.52
N LEU A 139 -4.68 -4.54 -17.00
CA LEU A 139 -3.84 -3.49 -17.59
C LEU A 139 -2.40 -3.56 -17.09
N MET A 140 -2.24 -3.87 -15.80
CA MET A 140 -0.95 -3.88 -15.11
C MET A 140 -0.89 -5.06 -14.14
N PRO A 141 -0.75 -6.30 -14.65
CA PRO A 141 -0.80 -7.49 -13.81
C PRO A 141 0.36 -7.55 -12.81
N PHE A 142 1.56 -7.14 -13.22
CA PHE A 142 2.74 -7.06 -12.36
C PHE A 142 2.59 -6.00 -11.25
N ASP A 143 2.27 -4.76 -11.59
CA ASP A 143 2.09 -3.69 -10.59
C ASP A 143 0.95 -4.00 -9.62
N GLY A 144 -0.14 -4.60 -10.10
CA GLY A 144 -1.23 -5.02 -9.23
C GLY A 144 -0.83 -6.13 -8.25
N ALA A 145 0.09 -7.03 -8.63
CA ALA A 145 0.64 -8.02 -7.71
C ALA A 145 1.53 -7.37 -6.65
N ILE A 146 2.34 -6.38 -7.03
CA ILE A 146 3.13 -5.58 -6.09
C ILE A 146 2.21 -4.88 -5.08
N TRP A 147 1.16 -4.20 -5.54
CA TRP A 147 0.20 -3.53 -4.65
C TRP A 147 -0.49 -4.50 -3.69
N ALA A 148 -0.83 -5.71 -4.15
CA ALA A 148 -1.40 -6.74 -3.30
C ALA A 148 -0.43 -7.17 -2.18
N LEU A 149 0.85 -7.35 -2.52
CA LEU A 149 1.90 -7.66 -1.54
C LEU A 149 2.15 -6.49 -0.57
N GLU A 150 2.21 -5.25 -1.08
CA GLU A 150 2.38 -4.05 -0.25
C GLU A 150 1.22 -3.88 0.73
N GLY A 151 -0.01 -4.08 0.26
CA GLY A 151 -1.20 -4.09 1.10
C GLY A 151 -1.08 -5.10 2.22
N ARG A 152 -0.69 -6.35 1.90
CA ARG A 152 -0.58 -7.41 2.90
C ARG A 152 0.55 -7.18 3.90
N LEU A 153 1.72 -6.74 3.46
CA LEU A 153 2.81 -6.35 4.35
C LEU A 153 2.41 -5.18 5.25
N GLY A 154 1.56 -4.26 4.77
CA GLY A 154 0.98 -3.20 5.59
C GLY A 154 0.16 -3.74 6.75
N SER A 155 -0.72 -4.69 6.48
CA SER A 155 -1.47 -5.38 7.53
C SER A 155 -0.56 -6.08 8.52
N PHE A 156 0.51 -6.74 8.06
CA PHE A 156 1.46 -7.38 8.98
C PHE A 156 2.19 -6.40 9.90
N ILE A 157 2.47 -5.18 9.46
CA ILE A 157 3.07 -4.14 10.33
C ILE A 157 2.08 -3.77 11.43
N SER A 158 0.81 -3.57 11.09
CA SER A 158 -0.24 -3.32 12.10
C SER A 158 -0.36 -4.49 13.08
N GLU A 159 -0.47 -5.73 12.57
CA GLU A 159 -0.55 -6.96 13.40
C GLU A 159 0.68 -7.10 14.32
N ALA A 160 1.90 -6.87 13.82
CA ALA A 160 3.13 -6.99 14.60
C ALA A 160 3.24 -5.92 15.69
N ARG A 161 2.76 -4.70 15.44
CA ARG A 161 2.71 -3.62 16.44
C ARG A 161 1.68 -3.89 17.52
N GLU A 162 0.52 -4.41 17.17
CA GLU A 162 -0.49 -4.84 18.14
C GLU A 162 0.06 -5.96 19.05
N GLU A 163 0.76 -6.95 18.47
CA GLU A 163 1.43 -8.01 19.24
C GLU A 163 2.54 -7.46 20.15
N LEU A 164 3.30 -6.47 19.68
CA LEU A 164 4.33 -5.79 20.45
C LEU A 164 3.73 -5.04 21.65
N GLU A 165 2.67 -4.26 21.43
CA GLU A 165 1.95 -3.55 22.50
C GLU A 165 1.37 -4.53 23.52
N ALA A 166 0.79 -5.64 23.07
CA ALA A 166 0.29 -6.69 23.95
C ALA A 166 1.40 -7.34 24.79
N ALA A 167 2.58 -7.57 24.20
CA ALA A 167 3.75 -8.09 24.90
C ALA A 167 4.31 -7.09 25.93
N TYR A 168 4.31 -5.80 25.61
CA TYR A 168 4.67 -4.75 26.57
C TYR A 168 3.67 -4.67 27.73
N ALA A 169 2.37 -4.83 27.45
CA ALA A 169 1.33 -4.85 28.48
C ALA A 169 1.42 -6.09 29.40
N SER A 170 1.84 -7.24 28.87
CA SER A 170 2.04 -8.46 29.66
C SER A 170 3.36 -8.47 30.45
N GLY A 171 4.35 -7.68 30.03
CA GLY A 171 5.66 -7.60 30.66
C GLY A 171 6.56 -8.82 30.39
N ASP A 172 6.19 -9.69 29.45
CA ASP A 172 7.00 -10.85 29.06
C ASP A 172 8.15 -10.41 28.14
N THR A 173 9.37 -10.46 28.67
CA THR A 173 10.58 -10.05 27.97
C THR A 173 10.87 -10.89 26.73
N ALA A 174 10.52 -12.18 26.74
CA ALA A 174 10.71 -13.06 25.59
C ALA A 174 9.69 -12.76 24.48
N ALA A 175 8.45 -12.45 24.86
CA ALA A 175 7.42 -12.01 23.92
C ALA A 175 7.77 -10.66 23.27
N ILE A 176 8.29 -9.71 24.05
CA ILE A 176 8.71 -8.40 23.55
C ILE A 176 9.84 -8.56 22.52
N GLU A 177 10.89 -9.32 22.84
CA GLU A 177 12.00 -9.51 21.89
C GLU A 177 11.54 -10.19 20.59
N LYS A 178 10.63 -11.16 20.68
CA LYS A 178 10.05 -11.83 19.51
C LYS A 178 9.22 -10.87 18.66
N ALA A 179 8.39 -10.04 19.29
CA ALA A 179 7.54 -9.06 18.61
C ALA A 179 8.37 -7.93 17.98
N GLU A 180 9.45 -7.46 18.63
CA GLU A 180 10.38 -6.48 18.06
C GLU A 180 11.06 -7.00 16.80
N LYS A 181 11.55 -8.25 16.83
CA LYS A 181 12.14 -8.89 15.64
C LYS A 181 11.11 -9.02 14.51
N LYS A 182 9.84 -9.30 14.83
CA LYS A 182 8.77 -9.45 13.85
C LYS A 182 8.42 -8.11 13.21
N ASP A 183 8.18 -7.08 14.02
CA ASP A 183 7.91 -5.72 13.52
C ASP A 183 9.06 -5.22 12.63
N PHE A 184 10.30 -5.45 13.07
CA PHE A 184 11.49 -5.10 12.29
C PHE A 184 11.55 -5.87 10.96
N ALA A 185 11.38 -7.19 10.96
CA ALA A 185 11.46 -8.02 9.76
C ALA A 185 10.39 -7.64 8.73
N VAL A 186 9.16 -7.41 9.17
CA VAL A 186 8.05 -6.99 8.29
C VAL A 186 8.29 -5.56 7.77
N GLY A 187 8.72 -4.64 8.64
CA GLY A 187 9.07 -3.27 8.25
C GLY A 187 10.18 -3.24 7.19
N CYS A 188 11.26 -4.00 7.40
CA CYS A 188 12.34 -4.16 6.43
C CYS A 188 11.85 -4.75 5.11
N SER A 189 10.94 -5.74 5.16
CA SER A 189 10.36 -6.36 3.98
C SER A 189 9.58 -5.35 3.13
N ARG A 190 8.77 -4.49 3.76
CA ARG A 190 8.01 -3.46 3.06
C ARG A 190 8.90 -2.38 2.42
N LEU A 191 10.00 -2.02 3.07
CA LEU A 191 10.92 -1.00 2.55
C LEU A 191 11.87 -1.55 1.46
N ASN A 192 12.12 -2.86 1.46
CA ASN A 192 13.08 -3.50 0.56
C ASN A 192 12.41 -4.50 -0.40
N MET A 193 11.25 -4.14 -0.95
CA MET A 193 10.53 -4.94 -1.95
C MET A 193 11.38 -5.17 -3.22
N GLY A 194 12.23 -4.20 -3.59
CA GLY A 194 13.11 -4.31 -4.77
C GLY A 194 12.32 -4.48 -6.09
N PRO A 195 13.01 -4.73 -7.21
CA PRO A 195 12.37 -4.89 -8.52
C PRO A 195 11.64 -6.24 -8.70
N MET A 196 11.71 -7.14 -7.72
CA MET A 196 11.03 -8.44 -7.72
C MET A 196 11.15 -9.22 -9.04
N ALA A 197 12.39 -9.43 -9.49
CA ALA A 197 12.69 -10.04 -10.80
C ALA A 197 11.99 -11.39 -11.03
N ASP A 198 11.85 -12.22 -9.99
CA ASP A 198 11.13 -13.51 -10.06
C ASP A 198 9.66 -13.33 -10.43
N LEU A 199 9.02 -12.30 -9.86
CA LEU A 199 7.61 -11.96 -10.10
C LEU A 199 7.44 -11.31 -11.47
N ALA A 200 8.39 -10.46 -11.88
CA ALA A 200 8.40 -9.86 -13.22
C ALA A 200 8.51 -10.95 -14.30
N ALA A 201 9.46 -11.88 -14.15
CA ALA A 201 9.65 -13.00 -15.07
C ALA A 201 8.40 -13.88 -15.21
N TYR A 202 7.63 -14.06 -14.13
CA TYR A 202 6.36 -14.79 -14.18
C TYR A 202 5.34 -14.10 -15.09
N PHE A 203 5.13 -12.80 -14.92
CA PHE A 203 4.14 -12.06 -15.71
C PHE A 203 4.60 -11.80 -17.15
N GLU A 204 5.91 -11.69 -17.40
CA GLU A 204 6.47 -11.62 -18.75
C GLU A 204 6.34 -12.97 -19.47
N GLY A 205 6.65 -14.09 -18.80
CA GLY A 205 6.51 -15.43 -19.35
C GLY A 205 5.06 -15.84 -19.63
N ALA A 206 4.10 -15.34 -18.82
CA ALA A 206 2.67 -15.55 -19.03
C ALA A 206 2.11 -14.79 -20.24
N GLN A 207 2.76 -13.72 -20.70
CA GLN A 207 2.35 -12.96 -21.90
C GLN A 207 2.84 -13.60 -23.22
N GLY A 208 3.77 -14.56 -23.17
CA GLY A 208 4.39 -15.17 -24.35
C GLY A 208 3.68 -16.41 -24.92
N HIS A 209 2.51 -16.77 -24.39
CA HIS A 209 1.69 -17.89 -24.88
C HIS A 209 0.35 -17.35 -25.41
N GLU A 210 0.36 -16.88 -26.67
CA GLU A 210 -0.83 -16.73 -27.53
C GLU A 210 -0.65 -17.55 -28.80
#